data_AF-A0A7J7ZZ42-F1
#
_entry.id   AF-A0A7J7ZZ42-F1
#
_cell.length_a   1.000
_cell.length_b   1.000
_cell.length_c   1.000
_cell.angle_alpha   90.00
_cell.angle_beta   90.00
_cell.angle_gamma   90.00
#
_symmetry.space_group_name_H-M   'P 1'
#
loop_
_entity.id
_entity.type
_entity.pdbx_description
1 polymer ?
#
loop_
_entity_poly.entity_id
_entity_poly.type
_entity_poly.pdbx_seq_one_letter_code
_entity_poly.pdbx_strand_id
1 'polypeptide(L)'
;MHLVEEGKIYSRVLRTEMLECLGDSDFLAKLHCIRQAFQVILSETANRIFLAESGRKILSALIVKARKNPKKFEDVFDEMIYFLEQTDHWDSTEMELAAKGVKNLNFYDVVLDFILMDSFEDLENPPTSIQNVVNNRWLNSSFKETAVASSCWSVLKQKRQQMKPISPTACCSHLHSCGKGLDAGVKLPGSNATYQPWPRKIPDGFFAHFYAICEHISPVLAWGFLGPRNSLYDLCCFFKNQVLFFLKDIFDFEKVRYSSIETLAEDLLQLLIRRTELLMAYLGADALRHTSSCISSHGQVMSTGLVEAKVQ
;
A
#
# COMPACT_ATOMS: atom_id res chain seq x y z
N MET A 1 -27.82 7.33 3.86
CA MET A 1 -28.10 8.76 4.15
C MET A 1 -28.20 9.04 5.65
N HIS A 2 -29.19 8.52 6.39
CA HIS A 2 -29.33 8.76 7.85
C HIS A 2 -28.03 8.71 8.68
N LEU A 3 -27.21 7.66 8.55
CA LEU A 3 -25.92 7.56 9.27
C LEU A 3 -24.89 8.65 8.92
N VAL A 4 -24.99 9.24 7.72
CA VAL A 4 -24.17 10.38 7.27
C VAL A 4 -24.69 11.67 7.90
N GLU A 5 -26.01 11.88 7.87
CA GLU A 5 -26.70 13.05 8.45
C GLU A 5 -26.49 13.11 9.98
N GLU A 6 -26.45 11.97 10.65
CA GLU A 6 -26.09 11.83 12.07
C GLU A 6 -24.59 11.97 12.36
N GLY A 7 -23.74 12.16 11.34
CA GLY A 7 -22.28 12.26 11.49
C GLY A 7 -21.58 10.98 11.97
N LYS A 8 -22.25 9.82 11.89
CA LYS A 8 -21.72 8.53 12.40
C LYS A 8 -20.67 7.89 11.49
N ILE A 9 -20.58 8.31 10.23
CA ILE A 9 -19.58 7.79 9.28
C ILE A 9 -18.38 8.72 9.24
N TYR A 10 -17.30 8.30 9.88
CA TYR A 10 -16.01 9.00 9.85
C TYR A 10 -15.19 8.62 8.61
N SER A 11 -14.48 9.59 8.04
CA SER A 11 -13.33 9.39 7.15
C SER A 11 -12.15 10.22 7.63
N ARG A 12 -10.93 9.73 7.39
CA ARG A 12 -9.68 10.45 7.69
C ARG A 12 -9.42 11.58 6.69
N VAL A 13 -9.65 11.30 5.41
CA VAL A 13 -9.57 12.24 4.29
C VAL A 13 -10.85 12.12 3.46
N LEU A 14 -11.42 13.23 3.02
CA LEU A 14 -12.51 13.24 2.04
C LEU A 14 -11.89 13.09 0.65
N ARG A 15 -12.16 11.97 -0.01
CA ARG A 15 -11.65 11.64 -1.35
C ARG A 15 -12.66 11.99 -2.45
N THR A 16 -13.63 12.85 -2.15
CA THR A 16 -14.85 13.15 -2.92
C THR A 16 -14.56 13.49 -4.39
N GLU A 17 -13.68 14.47 -4.65
CA GLU A 17 -13.31 14.87 -6.02
C GLU A 17 -12.51 13.77 -6.75
N MET A 18 -11.56 13.13 -6.05
CA MET A 18 -10.69 12.09 -6.61
C MET A 18 -11.47 10.84 -7.05
N LEU A 19 -12.53 10.51 -6.32
CA LEU A 19 -13.41 9.37 -6.55
C LEU A 19 -14.72 9.75 -7.24
N GLU A 20 -14.78 10.95 -7.82
CA GLU A 20 -15.86 11.42 -8.70
C GLU A 20 -17.26 11.28 -8.06
N CYS A 21 -17.33 11.44 -6.72
CA CYS A 21 -18.56 11.37 -5.95
C CYS A 21 -19.35 12.68 -6.05
N LEU A 22 -20.69 12.59 -5.95
CA LEU A 22 -21.58 13.75 -6.11
C LEU A 22 -21.46 14.81 -5.00
N GLY A 23 -20.78 14.46 -3.90
CA GLY A 23 -20.52 15.30 -2.74
C GLY A 23 -20.08 14.45 -1.55
N ASP A 24 -19.66 15.10 -0.46
CA ASP A 24 -19.12 14.39 0.71
C ASP A 24 -20.12 13.38 1.30
N SER A 25 -21.41 13.69 1.25
CA SER A 25 -22.46 12.78 1.74
C SER A 25 -22.60 11.51 0.88
N ASP A 26 -22.38 11.61 -0.44
CA ASP A 26 -22.36 10.46 -1.36
C ASP A 26 -21.11 9.60 -1.11
N PHE A 27 -19.94 10.25 -1.01
CA PHE A 27 -18.68 9.59 -0.65
C PHE A 27 -18.78 8.83 0.68
N LEU A 28 -19.27 9.46 1.75
CA LEU A 28 -19.41 8.81 3.06
C LEU A 28 -20.45 7.68 3.05
N ALA A 29 -21.56 7.82 2.33
CA ALA A 29 -22.54 6.75 2.18
C ALA A 29 -21.94 5.52 1.46
N LYS A 30 -21.27 5.73 0.33
CA LYS A 30 -20.57 4.67 -0.43
C LYS A 30 -19.48 4.00 0.39
N LEU A 31 -18.63 4.79 1.04
CA LEU A 31 -17.56 4.33 1.93
C LEU A 31 -18.07 3.39 3.04
N HIS A 32 -19.22 3.69 3.64
CA HIS A 32 -19.82 2.82 4.66
C HIS A 32 -20.26 1.46 4.10
N CYS A 33 -20.82 1.42 2.89
CA CYS A 33 -21.18 0.16 2.21
C CYS A 33 -19.94 -0.62 1.75
N ILE A 34 -18.93 0.06 1.19
CA ILE A 34 -17.63 -0.53 0.81
C ILE A 34 -16.94 -1.19 2.00
N ARG A 35 -16.93 -0.54 3.17
CA ARG A 35 -16.37 -1.11 4.41
C ARG A 35 -17.05 -2.43 4.78
N GLN A 36 -18.39 -2.49 4.72
CA GLN A 36 -19.15 -3.72 4.97
C GLN A 36 -18.87 -4.81 3.93
N ALA A 37 -18.81 -4.45 2.65
CA ALA A 37 -18.46 -5.37 1.58
C ALA A 37 -17.05 -5.99 1.79
N PHE A 38 -16.05 -5.18 2.19
CA PHE A 38 -14.73 -5.71 2.55
C PHE A 38 -14.74 -6.62 3.79
N GLN A 39 -15.64 -6.40 4.76
CA GLN A 39 -15.81 -7.34 5.88
C GLN A 39 -16.33 -8.70 5.40
N VAL A 40 -17.26 -8.73 4.45
CA VAL A 40 -17.73 -9.97 3.81
C VAL A 40 -16.60 -10.65 3.04
N ILE A 41 -15.92 -9.94 2.14
CA ILE A 41 -14.79 -10.48 1.34
C ILE A 41 -13.73 -11.11 2.24
N LEU A 42 -13.33 -10.42 3.33
CA LEU A 42 -12.24 -10.83 4.20
C LEU A 42 -12.64 -11.85 5.27
N SER A 43 -13.94 -12.14 5.44
CA SER A 43 -14.38 -13.26 6.28
C SER A 43 -13.87 -14.61 5.71
N GLU A 44 -13.76 -14.72 4.39
CA GLU A 44 -13.28 -15.92 3.71
C GLU A 44 -11.74 -16.01 3.72
N THR A 45 -11.22 -17.13 4.23
CA THR A 45 -9.78 -17.39 4.28
C THR A 45 -9.12 -17.43 2.90
N ALA A 46 -9.81 -17.93 1.88
CA ALA A 46 -9.30 -17.99 0.51
C ALA A 46 -9.01 -16.59 -0.06
N ASN A 47 -9.90 -15.61 0.21
CA ASN A 47 -9.72 -14.23 -0.24
C ASN A 47 -8.57 -13.55 0.49
N ARG A 48 -8.41 -13.77 1.81
CA ARG A 48 -7.26 -13.25 2.58
C ARG A 48 -5.93 -13.77 2.02
N ILE A 49 -5.83 -15.07 1.74
CA ILE A 49 -4.64 -15.68 1.13
C ILE A 49 -4.38 -15.10 -0.27
N PHE A 50 -5.41 -15.04 -1.12
CA PHE A 50 -5.30 -14.48 -2.47
C PHE A 50 -4.78 -13.02 -2.46
N LEU A 51 -5.29 -12.18 -1.56
CA LEU A 51 -4.87 -10.79 -1.42
C LEU A 51 -3.41 -10.67 -0.95
N ALA A 52 -3.04 -11.43 0.09
CA ALA A 52 -1.68 -11.44 0.63
C ALA A 52 -0.66 -11.91 -0.43
N GLU A 53 -0.93 -13.04 -1.08
CA GLU A 53 -0.08 -13.57 -2.15
C GLU A 53 0.04 -12.62 -3.34
N SER A 54 -1.06 -12.00 -3.75
CA SER A 54 -1.07 -11.08 -4.89
C SER A 54 -0.27 -9.82 -4.59
N GLY A 55 -0.45 -9.22 -3.40
CA GLY A 55 0.35 -8.10 -2.91
C GLY A 55 1.84 -8.45 -2.89
N ARG A 56 2.20 -9.59 -2.29
CA ARG A 56 3.58 -10.11 -2.25
C ARG A 56 4.18 -10.24 -3.66
N LYS A 57 3.48 -10.88 -4.59
CA LYS A 57 3.94 -11.10 -5.98
C LYS A 57 4.16 -9.79 -6.73
N ILE A 58 3.22 -8.84 -6.63
CA ILE A 58 3.31 -7.51 -7.27
C ILE A 58 4.49 -6.70 -6.72
N LEU A 59 4.65 -6.67 -5.38
CA LEU A 59 5.71 -5.92 -4.72
C LEU A 59 7.10 -6.55 -4.95
N SER A 60 7.23 -7.87 -4.91
CA SER A 60 8.46 -8.57 -5.32
C SER A 60 8.84 -8.25 -6.76
N ALA A 61 7.87 -8.20 -7.67
CA ALA A 61 8.12 -7.89 -9.07
C ALA A 61 8.63 -6.46 -9.29
N LEU A 62 8.15 -5.48 -8.52
CA LEU A 62 8.71 -4.11 -8.52
C LEU A 62 10.18 -4.09 -8.08
N ILE A 63 10.54 -4.85 -7.04
CA ILE A 63 11.93 -4.96 -6.56
C ILE A 63 12.82 -5.62 -7.62
N VAL A 64 12.36 -6.70 -8.24
CA VAL A 64 13.07 -7.39 -9.33
C VAL A 64 13.25 -6.46 -10.55
N LYS A 65 12.22 -5.68 -10.91
CA LYS A 65 12.28 -4.68 -11.99
C LYS A 65 13.31 -3.58 -11.69
N ALA A 66 13.47 -3.21 -10.42
CA ALA A 66 14.52 -2.33 -9.92
C ALA A 66 15.90 -3.01 -9.78
N ARG A 67 16.08 -4.22 -10.33
CA ARG A 67 17.33 -5.01 -10.33
C ARG A 67 17.84 -5.35 -8.91
N LYS A 68 16.93 -5.50 -7.96
CA LYS A 68 17.22 -5.85 -6.56
C LYS A 68 16.70 -7.25 -6.25
N ASN A 69 17.26 -7.90 -5.24
CA ASN A 69 16.81 -9.22 -4.78
C ASN A 69 15.58 -9.06 -3.86
N PRO A 70 14.42 -9.67 -4.16
CA PRO A 70 13.21 -9.54 -3.35
C PRO A 70 13.24 -10.35 -2.05
N LYS A 71 14.17 -11.31 -1.86
CA LYS A 71 14.10 -12.28 -0.76
C LYS A 71 13.94 -11.64 0.64
N LYS A 72 14.72 -10.60 0.96
CA LYS A 72 14.59 -9.89 2.25
C LYS A 72 13.25 -9.18 2.42
N PHE A 73 12.67 -8.65 1.33
CA PHE A 73 11.32 -8.08 1.36
C PHE A 73 10.28 -9.18 1.60
N GLU A 74 10.43 -10.33 0.92
CA GLU A 74 9.54 -11.47 1.09
C GLU A 74 9.56 -11.99 2.52
N ASP A 75 10.75 -12.08 3.15
CA ASP A 75 10.89 -12.48 4.55
C ASP A 75 10.12 -11.55 5.49
N VAL A 76 10.31 -10.22 5.40
CA VAL A 76 9.59 -9.25 6.27
C VAL A 76 8.11 -9.07 5.90
N PHE A 77 7.71 -9.42 4.67
CA PHE A 77 6.31 -9.46 4.27
C PHE A 77 5.61 -10.67 4.89
N ASP A 78 6.25 -11.84 4.86
CA ASP A 78 5.72 -13.07 5.46
C ASP A 78 5.63 -12.92 6.99
N GLU A 79 6.59 -12.24 7.64
CA GLU A 79 6.50 -11.83 9.05
C GLU A 79 5.30 -10.91 9.34
N MET A 80 5.02 -9.92 8.48
CA MET A 80 3.85 -9.04 8.62
C MET A 80 2.52 -9.80 8.47
N ILE A 81 2.44 -10.77 7.55
CA ILE A 81 1.24 -11.61 7.40
C ILE A 81 1.05 -12.48 8.64
N TYR A 82 2.13 -13.12 9.14
CA TYR A 82 2.07 -13.92 10.37
C TYR A 82 1.64 -13.11 11.59
N PHE A 83 2.14 -11.86 11.73
CA PHE A 83 1.66 -10.91 12.73
C PHE A 83 0.16 -10.64 12.58
N LEU A 84 -0.32 -10.27 11.38
CA LEU A 84 -1.74 -9.98 11.15
C LEU A 84 -2.68 -11.18 11.40
N GLU A 85 -2.18 -12.42 11.45
CA GLU A 85 -2.96 -13.61 11.82
C GLU A 85 -3.13 -13.80 13.33
N GLN A 86 -2.27 -13.24 14.18
CA GLN A 86 -2.42 -13.32 15.64
C GLN A 86 -3.44 -12.28 16.12
N THR A 87 -4.22 -12.59 17.16
CA THR A 87 -5.34 -11.74 17.63
C THR A 87 -5.06 -10.96 18.90
N ASP A 88 -3.99 -11.30 19.63
CA ASP A 88 -3.64 -10.79 20.96
C ASP A 88 -3.19 -9.32 20.96
N HIS A 89 -2.67 -8.82 19.84
CA HIS A 89 -2.19 -7.44 19.70
C HIS A 89 -3.16 -6.51 18.94
N TRP A 90 -4.38 -6.92 18.60
CA TRP A 90 -5.28 -6.10 17.76
C TRP A 90 -5.70 -4.78 18.42
N ASP A 91 -5.93 -4.77 19.74
CA ASP A 91 -6.18 -3.52 20.50
C ASP A 91 -5.01 -2.54 20.34
N SER A 92 -3.77 -3.05 20.35
CA SER A 92 -2.55 -2.25 20.14
C SER A 92 -2.44 -1.74 18.70
N THR A 93 -2.74 -2.59 17.72
CA THR A 93 -2.80 -2.22 16.29
C THR A 93 -3.85 -1.13 16.05
N GLU A 94 -5.04 -1.24 16.65
CA GLU A 94 -6.09 -0.22 16.58
C GLU A 94 -5.61 1.11 17.16
N MET A 95 -5.01 1.09 18.34
CA MET A 95 -4.48 2.30 18.99
C MET A 95 -3.35 2.97 18.19
N GLU A 96 -2.46 2.19 17.57
CA GLU A 96 -1.42 2.68 16.66
C GLU A 96 -2.03 3.39 15.44
N LEU A 97 -2.98 2.74 14.77
CA LEU A 97 -3.64 3.25 13.56
C LEU A 97 -4.55 4.46 13.87
N ALA A 98 -5.27 4.44 14.99
CA ALA A 98 -6.08 5.57 15.46
C ALA A 98 -5.22 6.82 15.74
N ALA A 99 -3.97 6.65 16.21
CA ALA A 99 -3.02 7.75 16.36
C ALA A 99 -2.53 8.35 15.03
N LYS A 100 -2.82 7.70 13.88
CA LYS A 100 -2.67 8.23 12.51
C LYS A 100 -4.00 8.68 11.89
N GLY A 101 -5.09 8.68 12.66
CA GLY A 101 -6.43 9.04 12.19
C GLY A 101 -7.20 7.89 11.52
N VAL A 102 -6.66 6.67 11.48
CA VAL A 102 -7.37 5.50 10.97
C VAL A 102 -8.22 4.91 12.09
N LYS A 103 -9.51 5.27 12.12
CA LYS A 103 -10.47 4.88 13.19
C LYS A 103 -11.32 3.65 12.87
N ASN A 104 -11.08 2.99 11.73
CA ASN A 104 -11.73 1.74 11.37
C ASN A 104 -10.65 0.77 10.90
N LEU A 105 -10.55 -0.40 11.52
CA LEU A 105 -9.72 -1.48 11.03
C LEU A 105 -10.42 -2.18 9.85
N ASN A 106 -10.35 -1.53 8.68
CA ASN A 106 -10.89 -2.04 7.43
C ASN A 106 -9.83 -1.98 6.33
N PHE A 107 -9.92 -2.86 5.34
CA PHE A 107 -8.99 -2.90 4.22
C PHE A 107 -9.00 -1.62 3.38
N TYR A 108 -10.16 -0.97 3.21
CA TYR A 108 -10.22 0.34 2.59
C TYR A 108 -9.40 1.37 3.38
N ASP A 109 -9.68 1.51 4.68
CA ASP A 109 -9.05 2.52 5.53
C ASP A 109 -7.55 2.32 5.71
N VAL A 110 -7.11 1.07 5.94
CA VAL A 110 -5.71 0.74 6.22
C VAL A 110 -4.91 0.60 4.93
N VAL A 111 -5.34 -0.27 4.00
CA VAL A 111 -4.53 -0.63 2.83
C VAL A 111 -4.70 0.37 1.70
N LEU A 112 -5.95 0.71 1.34
CA LEU A 112 -6.20 1.56 0.18
C LEU A 112 -5.94 3.05 0.48
N ASP A 113 -6.56 3.62 1.51
CA ASP A 113 -6.39 5.04 1.84
C ASP A 113 -5.08 5.31 2.62
N PHE A 114 -4.89 4.72 3.80
CA PHE A 114 -3.72 5.06 4.62
C PHE A 114 -2.37 4.57 4.06
N ILE A 115 -2.29 3.38 3.48
CA ILE A 115 -1.02 2.86 2.93
C ILE A 115 -0.82 3.32 1.48
N LEU A 116 -1.74 2.99 0.57
CA LEU A 116 -1.50 3.22 -0.86
C LEU A 116 -1.70 4.69 -1.27
N MET A 117 -2.80 5.35 -0.86
CA MET A 117 -3.04 6.74 -1.25
C MET A 117 -2.02 7.70 -0.64
N ASP A 118 -1.76 7.66 0.68
CA ASP A 118 -0.72 8.51 1.30
C ASP A 118 0.66 8.27 0.65
N SER A 119 0.99 7.03 0.29
CA SER A 119 2.25 6.73 -0.41
C SER A 119 2.30 7.40 -1.79
N PHE A 120 1.21 7.37 -2.57
CA PHE A 120 1.19 8.03 -3.88
C PHE A 120 1.21 9.56 -3.77
N GLU A 121 0.60 10.15 -2.73
CA GLU A 121 0.63 11.60 -2.47
C GLU A 121 2.02 12.08 -2.01
N ASP A 122 2.68 11.34 -1.10
CA ASP A 122 4.08 11.55 -0.69
C ASP A 122 5.04 11.51 -1.90
N LEU A 123 4.70 10.71 -2.93
CA LEU A 123 5.51 10.50 -4.15
C LEU A 123 5.22 11.53 -5.26
N GLU A 124 4.00 12.05 -5.36
CA GLU A 124 3.66 13.18 -6.25
C GLU A 124 4.23 14.52 -5.76
N ASN A 125 4.39 14.66 -4.44
CA ASN A 125 4.82 15.90 -3.79
C ASN A 125 6.18 15.76 -3.09
N PRO A 126 7.25 15.32 -3.78
CA PRO A 126 8.55 15.04 -3.16
C PRO A 126 9.21 16.31 -2.62
N PRO A 127 9.98 16.24 -1.52
CA PRO A 127 10.71 17.38 -0.97
C PRO A 127 11.63 18.07 -1.99
N THR A 128 11.74 19.40 -1.93
CA THR A 128 12.56 20.21 -2.86
C THR A 128 14.02 19.75 -2.94
N SER A 129 14.59 19.23 -1.85
CA SER A 129 15.92 18.64 -1.82
C SER A 129 16.06 17.44 -2.76
N ILE A 130 15.03 16.59 -2.85
CA ILE A 130 14.98 15.47 -3.80
C ILE A 130 14.78 15.95 -5.22
N GLN A 131 13.84 16.88 -5.45
CA GLN A 131 13.62 17.47 -6.77
C GLN A 131 14.92 18.06 -7.35
N ASN A 132 15.70 18.77 -6.52
CA ASN A 132 16.97 19.36 -6.92
C ASN A 132 18.01 18.31 -7.34
N VAL A 133 18.13 17.19 -6.61
CA VAL A 133 19.08 16.11 -6.96
C VAL A 133 18.64 15.37 -8.22
N VAL A 134 17.36 15.02 -8.32
CA VAL A 134 16.78 14.30 -9.45
C VAL A 134 16.90 15.11 -10.75
N ASN A 135 16.59 16.40 -10.71
CA ASN A 135 16.61 17.28 -11.87
C ASN A 135 18.03 17.75 -12.27
N ASN A 136 19.04 17.56 -11.42
CA ASN A 136 20.41 17.97 -11.72
C ASN A 136 21.00 17.16 -12.88
N ARG A 137 21.23 17.80 -14.03
CA ARG A 137 21.75 17.14 -15.25
C ARG A 137 23.20 16.66 -15.15
N TRP A 138 23.96 17.17 -14.18
CA TRP A 138 25.38 16.82 -13.97
C TRP A 138 25.58 15.58 -13.11
N LEU A 139 24.55 15.12 -12.39
CA LEU A 139 24.61 13.91 -11.56
C LEU A 139 24.23 12.67 -12.37
N ASN A 140 25.03 11.61 -12.27
CA ASN A 140 24.70 10.33 -12.89
C ASN A 140 23.52 9.63 -12.17
N SER A 141 22.86 8.71 -12.88
CA SER A 141 21.64 8.04 -12.37
C SER A 141 21.87 7.22 -11.10
N SER A 142 23.04 6.60 -10.92
CA SER A 142 23.35 5.80 -9.72
C SER A 142 23.49 6.66 -8.46
N PHE A 143 24.11 7.84 -8.60
CA PHE A 143 24.17 8.82 -7.52
C PHE A 143 22.78 9.34 -7.15
N LYS A 144 21.94 9.66 -8.16
CA LYS A 144 20.55 10.08 -7.94
C LYS A 144 19.71 9.01 -7.24
N GLU A 145 19.80 7.75 -7.67
CA GLU A 145 19.10 6.63 -7.03
C GLU A 145 19.51 6.50 -5.55
N THR A 146 20.82 6.62 -5.28
CA THR A 146 21.36 6.53 -3.91
C THR A 146 20.84 7.68 -3.04
N ALA A 147 20.81 8.91 -3.55
CA ALA A 147 20.30 10.08 -2.82
C ALA A 147 18.77 10.01 -2.58
N VAL A 148 18.00 9.51 -3.56
CA VAL A 148 16.55 9.24 -3.40
C VAL A 148 16.34 8.19 -2.31
N ALA A 149 17.04 7.05 -2.39
CA ALA A 149 16.96 6.00 -1.38
C ALA A 149 17.34 6.51 0.03
N SER A 150 18.48 7.21 0.18
CA SER A 150 18.91 7.79 1.46
C SER A 150 17.88 8.76 2.06
N SER A 151 17.13 9.47 1.22
CA SER A 151 16.09 10.38 1.70
C SER A 151 14.82 9.65 2.12
N CYS A 152 14.42 8.60 1.40
CA CYS A 152 13.37 7.67 1.88
C CYS A 152 13.74 7.09 3.25
N TRP A 153 14.99 6.64 3.43
CA TRP A 153 15.52 6.17 4.71
C TRP A 153 15.45 7.25 5.81
N SER A 154 15.77 8.50 5.49
CA SER A 154 15.66 9.63 6.44
C SER A 154 14.20 9.85 6.88
N VAL A 155 13.26 9.87 5.93
CA VAL A 155 11.81 10.02 6.20
C VAL A 155 11.27 8.84 7.01
N LEU A 156 11.62 7.59 6.68
CA LEU A 156 11.21 6.41 7.44
C LEU A 156 11.77 6.43 8.86
N LYS A 157 13.04 6.82 9.03
CA LYS A 157 13.68 6.99 10.35
C LYS A 157 12.97 8.08 11.16
N GLN A 158 12.60 9.20 10.55
CA GLN A 158 11.85 10.27 11.20
C GLN A 158 10.43 9.82 11.57
N LYS A 159 9.68 9.17 10.66
CA LYS A 159 8.33 8.62 10.94
C LYS A 159 8.39 7.60 12.10
N ARG A 160 9.43 6.77 12.18
CA ARG A 160 9.71 5.84 13.32
C ARG A 160 10.09 6.52 14.64
N GLN A 161 10.69 7.71 14.61
CA GLN A 161 11.00 8.51 15.81
C GLN A 161 9.80 9.32 16.29
N GLN A 162 8.91 9.71 15.38
CA GLN A 162 7.66 10.43 15.65
C GLN A 162 6.51 9.54 16.15
N MET A 163 6.73 8.24 16.33
CA MET A 163 5.83 7.36 17.08
C MET A 163 5.86 7.76 18.57
N LYS A 164 5.04 8.78 18.90
CA LYS A 164 4.93 9.31 20.26
C LYS A 164 4.31 8.27 21.20
N PRO A 165 4.68 8.26 22.49
CA PRO A 165 3.94 7.49 23.49
C PRO A 165 2.47 7.90 23.49
N ILE A 166 1.58 6.91 23.45
CA ILE A 166 0.14 7.11 23.52
C ILE A 166 -0.17 7.64 24.93
N SER A 167 -0.77 8.83 25.03
CA SER A 167 -1.07 9.42 26.33
C SER A 167 -2.26 8.71 26.98
N PRO A 168 -2.27 8.51 28.31
CA PRO A 168 -3.41 7.88 29.01
C PRO A 168 -4.75 8.57 28.74
N THR A 169 -4.73 9.87 28.48
CA THR A 169 -5.90 10.69 28.10
C THR A 169 -6.55 10.29 26.77
N ALA A 170 -5.83 9.66 25.84
CA ALA A 170 -6.40 9.19 24.57
C ALA A 170 -7.29 7.94 24.75
N CYS A 171 -7.05 7.11 25.76
CA CYS A 171 -7.88 5.94 26.06
C CYS A 171 -9.27 6.34 26.59
N CYS A 172 -9.35 7.36 27.46
CA CYS A 172 -10.63 7.79 28.05
C CYS A 172 -11.62 8.31 27.00
N SER A 173 -11.14 8.99 25.95
CA SER A 173 -11.99 9.46 24.84
C SER A 173 -12.42 8.33 23.90
N HIS A 174 -11.64 7.26 23.75
CA HIS A 174 -12.03 6.08 22.95
C HIS A 174 -13.11 5.23 23.64
N LEU A 175 -12.98 4.99 24.95
CA LEU A 175 -13.95 4.19 25.72
C LEU A 175 -15.37 4.78 25.64
N HIS A 176 -15.52 6.10 25.70
CA HIS A 176 -16.82 6.77 25.53
C HIS A 176 -17.41 6.63 24.11
N SER A 177 -16.57 6.46 23.08
CA SER A 177 -17.03 6.32 21.69
C SER A 177 -17.39 4.89 21.30
N CYS A 178 -17.02 3.89 22.10
CA CYS A 178 -17.14 2.46 21.76
C CYS A 178 -18.46 1.82 22.25
N GLY A 179 -19.41 2.61 22.77
CA GLY A 179 -20.75 2.13 23.18
C GLY A 179 -20.79 1.17 24.39
N LYS A 180 -19.63 0.75 24.92
CA LYS A 180 -19.51 -0.02 26.15
C LYS A 180 -19.74 0.92 27.35
N GLY A 181 -21.00 1.03 27.77
CA GLY A 181 -21.37 1.78 28.96
C GLY A 181 -20.68 1.24 30.21
N LEU A 182 -19.66 1.95 30.69
CA LEU A 182 -19.22 1.91 32.07
C LEU A 182 -19.75 3.18 32.74
N ASP A 183 -20.69 3.00 33.67
CA ASP A 183 -21.23 4.09 34.46
C ASP A 183 -20.10 4.79 35.23
N ALA A 184 -20.01 6.11 35.06
CA ALA A 184 -19.08 6.97 35.76
C ALA A 184 -19.49 7.09 37.25
N GLY A 185 -19.20 6.07 38.06
CA GLY A 185 -19.54 6.08 39.48
C GLY A 185 -19.16 4.87 40.35
N VAL A 186 -18.77 3.72 39.79
CA VAL A 186 -18.52 2.51 40.60
C VAL A 186 -17.05 2.41 41.04
N LYS A 187 -16.77 2.80 42.29
CA LYS A 187 -15.55 2.35 43.00
C LYS A 187 -15.66 0.86 43.29
N LEU A 188 -14.90 0.03 42.59
CA LEU A 188 -14.68 -1.36 42.97
C LEU A 188 -13.84 -1.41 44.27
N PRO A 189 -14.33 -2.02 45.37
CA PRO A 189 -13.53 -2.18 46.57
C PRO A 189 -12.61 -3.40 46.44
N GLY A 190 -11.28 -3.17 46.49
CA GLY A 190 -10.31 -4.26 46.75
C GLY A 190 -9.37 -4.66 45.62
N SER A 191 -9.29 -3.95 44.48
CA SER A 191 -8.25 -4.21 43.47
C SER A 191 -6.99 -3.37 43.72
N ASN A 192 -5.89 -4.02 44.10
CA ASN A 192 -4.53 -3.44 44.04
C ASN A 192 -4.00 -3.37 42.59
N ALA A 193 -4.86 -2.98 41.65
CA ALA A 193 -4.49 -2.78 40.26
C ALA A 193 -3.78 -1.42 40.11
N THR A 194 -2.47 -1.41 40.36
CA THR A 194 -1.63 -0.29 39.94
C THR A 194 -1.76 -0.13 38.43
N TYR A 195 -2.35 0.98 37.97
CA TYR A 195 -2.30 1.39 36.56
C TYR A 195 -0.84 1.51 36.14
N GLN A 196 -0.32 0.48 35.46
CA GLN A 196 1.01 0.55 34.87
C GLN A 196 0.96 1.49 33.66
N PRO A 197 1.91 2.44 33.53
CA PRO A 197 2.00 3.25 32.32
C PRO A 197 2.31 2.36 31.12
N TRP A 198 1.40 2.33 30.14
CA TRP A 198 1.58 1.58 28.89
C TRP A 198 2.91 1.92 28.21
N PRO A 199 3.57 0.93 27.55
CA PRO A 199 4.91 1.10 27.01
C PRO A 199 4.96 2.26 26.00
N ARG A 200 5.97 3.13 26.14
CA ARG A 200 6.10 4.40 25.41
C ARG A 200 6.37 4.26 23.91
N LYS A 201 6.44 3.02 23.43
CA LYS A 201 6.62 2.55 22.06
C LYS A 201 6.30 1.06 22.13
N ILE A 202 5.45 0.51 21.26
CA ILE A 202 5.23 -0.94 21.19
C ILE A 202 6.40 -1.54 20.40
N PRO A 203 7.29 -2.34 21.01
CA PRO A 203 8.23 -3.16 20.26
C PRO A 203 7.41 -4.21 19.51
N ASP A 204 7.72 -4.49 18.24
CA ASP A 204 6.93 -5.41 17.39
C ASP A 204 5.45 -5.01 17.19
N GLY A 205 5.16 -3.70 17.21
CA GLY A 205 3.84 -3.18 16.84
C GLY A 205 3.59 -3.16 15.33
N PHE A 206 2.36 -2.82 14.92
CA PHE A 206 1.97 -2.75 13.49
C PHE A 206 2.91 -1.86 12.68
N PHE A 207 3.29 -0.69 13.22
CA PHE A 207 4.22 0.20 12.52
C PHE A 207 5.66 -0.31 12.49
N ALA A 208 6.06 -1.25 13.34
CA ALA A 208 7.38 -1.88 13.24
C ALA A 208 7.47 -2.73 11.96
N HIS A 209 6.55 -3.68 11.80
CA HIS A 209 6.46 -4.53 10.61
C HIS A 209 6.16 -3.74 9.33
N PHE A 210 5.20 -2.80 9.36
CA PHE A 210 4.89 -1.94 8.22
C PHE A 210 6.14 -1.15 7.75
N TYR A 211 6.88 -0.52 8.67
CA TYR A 211 8.08 0.20 8.27
C TYR A 211 9.23 -0.72 7.87
N ALA A 212 9.27 -2.00 8.27
CA ALA A 212 10.24 -2.97 7.75
C ALA A 212 9.98 -3.25 6.25
N ILE A 213 8.72 -3.43 5.86
CA ILE A 213 8.33 -3.51 4.44
C ILE A 213 8.71 -2.22 3.68
N CYS A 214 8.46 -1.04 4.25
CA CYS A 214 8.77 0.24 3.60
C CYS A 214 10.26 0.44 3.29
N GLU A 215 11.19 -0.12 4.09
CA GLU A 215 12.63 -0.03 3.83
C GLU A 215 13.02 -0.62 2.45
N HIS A 216 12.27 -1.63 2.00
CA HIS A 216 12.46 -2.25 0.69
C HIS A 216 11.66 -1.56 -0.42
N ILE A 217 10.39 -1.24 -0.16
CA ILE A 217 9.45 -0.77 -1.19
C ILE A 217 9.56 0.74 -1.45
N SER A 218 9.67 1.58 -0.42
CA SER A 218 9.67 3.04 -0.61
C SER A 218 10.82 3.54 -1.49
N PRO A 219 12.08 3.07 -1.36
CA PRO A 219 13.15 3.45 -2.28
C PRO A 219 12.93 3.00 -3.73
N VAL A 220 12.26 1.85 -3.93
CA VAL A 220 11.95 1.32 -5.28
C VAL A 220 10.87 2.17 -5.94
N LEU A 221 9.78 2.49 -5.23
CA LEU A 221 8.72 3.35 -5.75
C LEU A 221 9.22 4.78 -5.98
N ALA A 222 9.96 5.36 -5.04
CA ALA A 222 10.52 6.71 -5.18
C ALA A 222 11.47 6.82 -6.39
N TRP A 223 12.33 5.83 -6.61
CA TRP A 223 13.15 5.80 -7.82
C TRP A 223 12.35 5.50 -9.08
N GLY A 224 11.30 4.68 -9.00
CA GLY A 224 10.40 4.40 -10.11
C GLY A 224 9.67 5.65 -10.61
N PHE A 225 9.06 6.45 -9.73
CA PHE A 225 8.33 7.66 -10.14
C PHE A 225 9.21 8.87 -10.43
N LEU A 226 10.30 9.06 -9.67
CA LEU A 226 11.16 10.25 -9.80
C LEU A 226 12.37 10.04 -10.72
N GLY A 227 12.71 8.78 -11.02
CA GLY A 227 13.83 8.43 -11.88
C GLY A 227 13.61 8.74 -13.37
N PRO A 228 14.58 8.38 -14.23
CA PRO A 228 14.42 8.49 -15.67
C PRO A 228 13.32 7.56 -16.17
N ARG A 229 12.53 8.00 -17.16
CA ARG A 229 11.51 7.17 -17.83
C ARG A 229 12.15 5.91 -18.43
N ASN A 230 11.83 4.77 -17.83
CA ASN A 230 12.32 3.45 -18.16
C ASN A 230 11.25 2.42 -17.76
N SER A 231 11.48 1.13 -17.99
CA SER A 231 10.48 0.10 -17.69
C SER A 231 10.18 -0.11 -16.19
N LEU A 232 10.95 0.47 -15.25
CA LEU A 232 10.55 0.56 -13.84
C LEU A 232 9.56 1.70 -13.62
N TYR A 233 9.80 2.87 -14.22
CA TYR A 233 8.84 4.00 -14.23
C TYR A 233 7.50 3.56 -14.83
N ASP A 234 7.53 2.92 -16.00
CA ASP A 234 6.31 2.47 -16.69
C ASP A 234 5.51 1.47 -15.83
N LEU A 235 6.21 0.52 -15.17
CA LEU A 235 5.58 -0.42 -14.23
C LEU A 235 5.02 0.28 -12.98
N CYS A 236 5.72 1.26 -12.40
CA CYS A 236 5.24 2.00 -11.22
C CYS A 236 4.00 2.83 -11.56
N CYS A 237 3.99 3.50 -12.72
CA CYS A 237 2.81 4.21 -13.24
C CYS A 237 1.66 3.24 -13.53
N PHE A 238 1.92 2.08 -14.12
CA PHE A 238 0.88 1.07 -14.37
C PHE A 238 0.29 0.52 -13.06
N PHE A 239 1.13 0.20 -12.07
CA PHE A 239 0.70 -0.20 -10.73
C PHE A 239 -0.21 0.83 -10.07
N LYS A 240 0.25 2.08 -9.99
CA LYS A 240 -0.53 3.19 -9.43
C LYS A 240 -1.87 3.37 -10.16
N ASN A 241 -1.86 3.30 -11.49
CA ASN A 241 -3.08 3.43 -12.28
C ASN A 241 -4.08 2.28 -11.99
N GLN A 242 -3.65 1.03 -11.82
CA GLN A 242 -4.59 -0.04 -11.45
C GLN A 242 -5.19 0.17 -10.06
N VAL A 243 -4.44 0.69 -9.08
CA VAL A 243 -4.99 1.04 -7.76
C VAL A 243 -5.98 2.21 -7.85
N LEU A 244 -5.63 3.28 -8.58
CA LEU A 244 -6.51 4.44 -8.74
C LEU A 244 -7.79 4.09 -9.52
N PHE A 245 -7.70 3.29 -10.58
CA PHE A 245 -8.88 2.83 -11.31
C PHE A 245 -9.75 1.89 -10.47
N PHE A 246 -9.16 0.98 -9.70
CA PHE A 246 -9.91 0.17 -8.74
C PHE A 246 -10.69 1.05 -7.75
N LEU A 247 -10.01 2.05 -7.17
CA LEU A 247 -10.63 3.00 -6.25
C LEU A 247 -11.77 3.80 -6.88
N LYS A 248 -11.65 4.23 -8.14
CA LYS A 248 -12.75 4.89 -8.85
C LYS A 248 -13.91 3.93 -9.13
N ASP A 249 -13.61 2.74 -9.67
CA ASP A 249 -14.63 1.76 -10.04
C ASP A 249 -15.52 1.38 -8.84
N ILE A 250 -14.95 1.19 -7.64
CA ILE A 250 -15.75 0.80 -6.46
C ILE A 250 -16.67 1.92 -5.93
N PHE A 251 -16.52 3.17 -6.36
CA PHE A 251 -17.44 4.28 -6.06
C PHE A 251 -18.40 4.63 -7.20
N ASP A 252 -18.28 3.96 -8.36
CA ASP A 252 -19.08 4.19 -9.56
C ASP A 252 -20.26 3.20 -9.65
N PHE A 253 -21.49 3.73 -9.69
CA PHE A 253 -22.72 2.94 -9.83
C PHE A 253 -22.85 2.23 -11.19
N GLU A 254 -22.11 2.64 -12.21
CA GLU A 254 -22.03 1.92 -13.49
C GLU A 254 -21.08 0.71 -13.45
N LYS A 255 -20.26 0.58 -12.39
CA LYS A 255 -19.28 -0.51 -12.23
C LYS A 255 -19.66 -1.49 -11.14
N VAL A 256 -20.31 -1.04 -10.07
CA VAL A 256 -20.66 -1.87 -8.91
C VAL A 256 -22.09 -1.64 -8.41
N ARG A 257 -22.74 -2.74 -7.99
CA ARG A 257 -24.15 -2.77 -7.61
C ARG A 257 -24.31 -2.60 -6.10
N TYR A 258 -24.70 -1.39 -5.69
CA TYR A 258 -25.06 -1.06 -4.30
C TYR A 258 -26.46 -1.59 -3.86
N SER A 259 -26.95 -2.68 -4.46
CA SER A 259 -28.26 -3.28 -4.16
C SER A 259 -28.29 -4.08 -2.85
N SER A 260 -27.18 -4.73 -2.50
CA SER A 260 -26.98 -5.40 -1.21
C SER A 260 -25.48 -5.46 -0.91
N ILE A 261 -25.10 -5.76 0.34
CA ILE A 261 -23.69 -5.86 0.73
C ILE A 261 -23.00 -7.05 0.04
N GLU A 262 -23.73 -8.16 -0.14
CA GLU A 262 -23.25 -9.37 -0.81
C GLU A 262 -22.99 -9.12 -2.29
N THR A 263 -23.91 -8.41 -2.95
CA THR A 263 -23.75 -8.02 -4.37
C THR A 263 -22.56 -7.07 -4.55
N LEU A 264 -22.42 -6.09 -3.64
CA LEU A 264 -21.29 -5.17 -3.66
C LEU A 264 -19.96 -5.89 -3.37
N ALA A 265 -19.94 -6.87 -2.46
CA ALA A 265 -18.77 -7.70 -2.17
C ALA A 265 -18.32 -8.53 -3.38
N GLU A 266 -19.27 -9.13 -4.11
CA GLU A 266 -19.00 -9.83 -5.38
C GLU A 266 -18.34 -8.88 -6.39
N ASP A 267 -18.94 -7.73 -6.66
CA ASP A 267 -18.43 -6.77 -7.65
C ASP A 267 -17.05 -6.21 -7.26
N LEU A 268 -16.83 -5.87 -5.98
CA LEU A 268 -15.54 -5.43 -5.45
C LEU A 268 -14.45 -6.50 -5.61
N LEU A 269 -14.76 -7.76 -5.31
CA LEU A 269 -13.81 -8.86 -5.45
C LEU A 269 -13.47 -9.13 -6.92
N GLN A 270 -14.46 -9.11 -7.81
CA GLN A 270 -14.24 -9.27 -9.26
C GLN A 270 -13.37 -8.14 -9.84
N LEU A 271 -13.63 -6.88 -9.45
CA LEU A 271 -12.77 -5.76 -9.82
C LEU A 271 -11.35 -5.93 -9.31
N LEU A 272 -11.17 -6.38 -8.06
CA LEU A 272 -9.84 -6.56 -7.47
C LEU A 272 -9.06 -7.69 -8.17
N ILE A 273 -9.70 -8.83 -8.42
CA ILE A 273 -9.14 -9.93 -9.21
C ILE A 273 -8.73 -9.42 -10.58
N ARG A 274 -9.63 -8.72 -11.29
CA ARG A 274 -9.37 -8.18 -12.62
C ARG A 274 -8.18 -7.23 -12.67
N ARG A 275 -8.06 -6.34 -11.69
CA ARG A 275 -6.93 -5.39 -11.59
C ARG A 275 -5.62 -6.11 -11.29
N THR A 276 -5.67 -7.18 -10.49
CA THR A 276 -4.54 -8.08 -10.21
C THR A 276 -4.09 -8.84 -11.47
N GLU A 277 -5.02 -9.43 -12.22
CA GLU A 277 -4.73 -10.10 -13.51
C GLU A 277 -4.01 -9.17 -14.49
N LEU A 278 -4.49 -7.92 -14.62
CA LEU A 278 -3.88 -6.92 -15.50
C LEU A 278 -2.44 -6.59 -15.10
N LEU A 279 -2.14 -6.50 -13.80
CA LEU A 279 -0.77 -6.34 -13.28
C LEU A 279 0.10 -7.55 -13.61
N MET A 280 -0.38 -8.76 -13.32
CA MET A 280 0.37 -9.99 -13.58
C MET A 280 0.62 -10.22 -15.09
N ALA A 281 -0.34 -9.87 -15.95
CA ALA A 281 -0.20 -9.94 -17.41
C ALA A 281 0.84 -8.94 -17.92
N TYR A 282 0.85 -7.70 -17.40
CA TYR A 282 1.88 -6.70 -17.75
C TYR A 282 3.28 -7.17 -17.36
N LEU A 283 3.43 -7.71 -16.14
CA LEU A 283 4.68 -8.28 -15.64
C LEU A 283 5.19 -9.45 -16.51
N GLY A 284 4.29 -10.36 -16.92
CA GLY A 284 4.63 -11.49 -17.81
C GLY A 284 5.01 -11.04 -19.23
N ALA A 285 4.30 -10.08 -19.82
CA ALA A 285 4.59 -9.55 -21.15
C ALA A 285 5.97 -8.86 -21.22
N ASP A 286 6.36 -8.18 -20.14
CA ASP A 286 7.68 -7.54 -20.04
C ASP A 286 8.83 -8.55 -19.94
N ALA A 287 8.64 -9.70 -19.28
CA ALA A 287 9.66 -10.75 -19.23
C ALA A 287 10.01 -11.26 -20.64
N LEU A 288 9.00 -11.47 -21.50
CA LEU A 288 9.15 -11.94 -22.88
C LEU A 288 9.88 -10.92 -23.78
N ARG A 289 9.68 -9.61 -23.55
CA ARG A 289 10.37 -8.54 -24.29
C ARG A 289 11.87 -8.51 -23.99
N HIS A 290 12.25 -8.77 -22.75
CA HIS A 290 13.66 -8.88 -22.37
C HIS A 290 14.32 -10.12 -22.97
N THR A 291 13.66 -11.29 -22.98
CA THR A 291 14.24 -12.50 -23.58
C THR A 291 14.46 -12.37 -25.09
N SER A 292 13.52 -11.75 -25.83
CA SER A 292 13.67 -11.54 -27.28
C SER A 292 14.80 -10.58 -27.64
N SER A 293 15.09 -9.60 -26.77
CA SER A 293 16.17 -8.63 -26.97
C SER A 293 17.56 -9.27 -26.88
N CYS A 294 17.70 -10.37 -26.12
CA CYS A 294 18.97 -11.11 -25.97
C CYS A 294 19.36 -11.94 -27.20
N ILE A 295 18.42 -12.21 -28.11
CA ILE A 295 18.63 -13.11 -29.27
C ILE A 295 19.17 -12.34 -30.49
N SER A 296 19.02 -11.01 -30.52
CA SER A 296 19.35 -10.17 -31.69
C SER A 296 20.84 -9.81 -31.84
N SER A 297 21.74 -10.23 -30.95
CA SER A 297 23.13 -9.76 -30.90
C SER A 297 24.21 -10.76 -31.36
N HIS A 298 23.85 -11.92 -31.91
CA HIS A 298 24.80 -12.86 -32.53
C HIS A 298 24.31 -13.32 -33.91
N GLY A 299 24.72 -12.59 -34.95
CA GLY A 299 24.28 -12.87 -36.32
C GLY A 299 25.12 -12.22 -37.42
N GLN A 300 26.41 -11.94 -37.18
CA GLN A 300 27.33 -11.41 -38.19
C GLN A 300 28.54 -12.33 -38.36
N VAL A 301 28.33 -13.43 -39.09
CA VAL A 301 29.42 -14.30 -39.55
C VAL A 301 30.14 -13.59 -40.68
N MET A 302 31.42 -13.26 -40.47
CA MET A 302 32.29 -12.77 -41.53
C MET A 302 32.62 -13.89 -42.51
N SER A 303 32.58 -13.61 -43.81
CA SER A 303 33.13 -14.47 -44.86
C SER A 303 34.17 -13.67 -45.66
N THR A 304 35.42 -14.11 -45.63
CA THR A 304 36.57 -13.48 -46.31
C THR A 304 37.62 -14.54 -46.68
N GLY A 305 38.09 -14.56 -47.94
CA GLY A 305 39.16 -15.43 -48.47
C GLY A 305 38.61 -16.65 -49.25
N LEU A 306 38.58 -16.76 -50.59
CA LEU A 306 39.47 -16.39 -51.73
C LEU A 306 40.45 -17.54 -52.14
N VAL A 307 40.76 -17.62 -53.45
CA VAL A 307 41.73 -18.51 -54.17
C VAL A 307 41.14 -19.89 -54.58
N GLU A 308 41.23 -20.40 -55.83
CA GLU A 308 41.84 -19.91 -57.09
C GLU A 308 40.92 -20.01 -58.36
N ALA A 309 41.27 -20.83 -59.37
CA ALA A 309 40.90 -20.71 -60.79
C ALA A 309 41.16 -22.02 -61.61
N LYS A 310 40.51 -22.18 -62.78
CA LYS A 310 41.13 -22.50 -64.11
C LYS A 310 40.11 -22.81 -65.23
N VAL A 311 40.40 -22.25 -66.42
CA VAL A 311 40.36 -22.84 -67.79
C VAL A 311 39.17 -23.77 -68.12
N GLN A 312 38.37 -23.52 -69.17
CA GLN A 312 38.75 -23.13 -70.55
C GLN A 312 37.68 -22.31 -71.27
#